data_AF-A0A4Z0VT23-F1
#
_entry.id   AF-A0A4Z0VT23-F1
#
_cell.length_a   1.000
_cell.length_b   1.000
_cell.length_c   1.000
_cell.angle_alpha   90.00
_cell.angle_beta   90.00
_cell.angle_gamma   90.00
#
_symmetry.space_group_name_H-M   'P 1'
#
loop_
_entity.id
_entity.type
_entity.pdbx_description
1 polymer ?
#
loop_
_entity_poly.entity_id
_entity_poly.type
_entity_poly.pdbx_seq_one_letter_code
_entity_poly.pdbx_strand_id
1 'polypeptide(L)'
;MFVEFDVDFIKQIINNIVKKSNGELLGFLMGSSVKFQVQNNKFIIKVLFLKYRVEIEKIPKKASEEFVFTHNLPLEKMDKSQLPSFVRFEKNKIYLRLPKNFITDNLIISDFKMEDDRIYIELK
;
A
#
# COMPACT_ATOMS: atom_id res chain seq x y z
N MET A 1 7.00 9.46 18.08
CA MET A 1 7.93 8.71 17.21
C MET A 1 7.61 9.06 15.77
N PHE A 2 8.63 9.33 14.95
CA PHE A 2 8.46 9.61 13.53
C PHE A 2 9.01 8.43 12.73
N VAL A 3 8.22 7.90 11.80
CA VAL A 3 8.63 6.81 10.92
C VAL A 3 8.50 7.28 9.48
N GLU A 4 9.55 7.04 8.71
CA GLU A 4 9.64 7.38 7.31
C GLU A 4 9.96 6.15 6.49
N PHE A 5 9.28 5.99 5.36
CA PHE A 5 9.52 4.94 4.39
C PHE A 5 9.80 5.55 3.01
N ASP A 6 10.93 5.19 2.42
CA ASP A 6 11.27 5.58 1.06
C ASP A 6 10.54 4.72 0.01
N VAL A 7 10.55 5.20 -1.23
CA VAL A 7 9.91 4.52 -2.37
C VAL A 7 10.46 3.12 -2.62
N ASP A 8 11.71 2.83 -2.28
CA ASP A 8 12.32 1.54 -2.55
C ASP A 8 11.85 0.48 -1.55
N PHE A 9 11.69 0.85 -0.28
CA PHE A 9 11.01 0.03 0.71
C PHE A 9 9.55 -0.22 0.32
N ILE A 10 8.86 0.80 -0.15
CA ILE A 10 7.46 0.68 -0.63
C ILE A 10 7.36 -0.27 -1.81
N LYS A 11 8.26 -0.15 -2.80
CA LYS A 11 8.36 -1.09 -3.93
C LYS A 11 8.60 -2.52 -3.45
N GLN A 12 9.46 -2.72 -2.43
CA GLN A 12 9.70 -4.06 -1.86
C GLN A 12 8.43 -4.64 -1.23
N ILE A 13 7.68 -3.86 -0.45
CA ILE A 13 6.39 -4.30 0.12
C ILE A 13 5.42 -4.70 -0.99
N ILE A 14 5.19 -3.79 -1.95
CA ILE A 14 4.29 -4.03 -3.07
C ILE A 14 4.72 -5.32 -3.75
N ASN A 15 6.01 -5.50 -3.99
CA ASN A 15 6.46 -6.61 -4.80
C ASN A 15 6.60 -7.95 -4.08
N ASN A 16 6.65 -7.93 -2.75
CA ASN A 16 6.37 -9.09 -1.91
C ASN A 16 4.88 -9.49 -1.93
N ILE A 17 3.95 -8.53 -1.98
CA ILE A 17 2.51 -8.82 -2.13
C ILE A 17 2.24 -9.42 -3.52
N VAL A 18 2.83 -8.81 -4.56
CA VAL A 18 2.73 -9.26 -5.95
C VAL A 18 3.29 -10.66 -6.15
N LYS A 19 4.52 -10.95 -5.71
CA LYS A 19 5.16 -12.26 -5.91
C LYS A 19 4.37 -13.40 -5.27
N LYS A 20 3.66 -13.10 -4.18
CA LYS A 20 2.83 -14.06 -3.48
C LYS A 20 1.49 -14.30 -4.15
N SER A 21 1.02 -13.41 -5.01
CA SER A 21 -0.14 -13.66 -5.84
C SER A 21 0.31 -14.13 -7.21
N ASN A 22 0.02 -15.37 -7.60
CA ASN A 22 0.38 -15.97 -8.90
C ASN A 22 -0.16 -15.25 -10.18
N GLY A 23 -0.51 -13.96 -10.12
CA GLY A 23 -1.02 -13.18 -11.24
C GLY A 23 0.09 -12.56 -12.10
N GLU A 24 0.19 -13.02 -13.35
CA GLU A 24 0.94 -12.37 -14.45
C GLU A 24 0.68 -10.83 -14.53
N LEU A 25 -0.53 -10.42 -14.13
CA LEU A 25 -0.99 -9.01 -14.07
C LEU A 25 -0.30 -8.15 -13.01
N LEU A 26 0.32 -8.71 -11.98
CA LEU A 26 1.08 -7.89 -11.03
C LEU A 26 2.59 -7.99 -11.31
N GLY A 27 3.04 -9.09 -11.91
CA GLY A 27 4.40 -9.21 -12.43
C GLY A 27 4.76 -8.13 -13.44
N PHE A 28 3.83 -7.69 -14.31
CA PHE A 28 4.11 -6.58 -15.23
C PHE A 28 4.23 -5.21 -14.54
N LEU A 29 3.57 -5.01 -13.37
CA LEU A 29 3.79 -3.84 -12.52
C LEU A 29 5.19 -3.83 -11.87
N MET A 30 5.99 -4.87 -12.10
CA MET A 30 7.33 -5.03 -11.54
C MET A 30 8.42 -5.18 -12.60
N GLY A 31 8.10 -4.94 -13.88
CA GLY A 31 9.10 -4.88 -14.95
C GLY A 31 10.05 -3.67 -14.80
N SER A 32 11.21 -3.74 -15.45
CA SER A 32 12.23 -2.68 -15.44
C SER A 32 11.75 -1.32 -15.99
N SER A 33 10.61 -1.30 -16.68
CA SER A 33 9.99 -0.11 -17.27
C SER A 33 8.95 0.56 -16.36
N VAL A 34 8.74 0.07 -15.13
CA VAL A 34 7.75 0.62 -14.21
C VAL A 34 8.29 1.82 -13.45
N LYS A 35 7.54 2.93 -13.51
CA LYS A 35 7.82 4.14 -12.71
C LYS A 35 6.84 4.21 -11.54
N PHE A 36 7.40 4.21 -10.33
CA PHE A 36 6.67 4.47 -9.09
C PHE A 36 6.87 5.92 -8.68
N GLN A 37 5.80 6.57 -8.24
CA GLN A 37 5.84 7.91 -7.65
C GLN A 37 4.92 7.95 -6.42
N VAL A 38 5.32 8.66 -5.38
CA VAL A 38 4.50 8.91 -4.20
C VAL A 38 4.30 10.42 -4.07
N GLN A 39 3.07 10.87 -4.24
CA GLN A 39 2.74 12.29 -4.18
C GLN A 39 1.27 12.49 -3.86
N ASN A 40 0.94 13.58 -3.18
CA ASN A 40 -0.44 13.99 -2.88
C ASN A 40 -1.26 12.87 -2.22
N ASN A 41 -0.65 12.11 -1.31
CA ASN A 41 -1.27 10.96 -0.64
C ASN A 41 -1.68 9.81 -1.58
N LYS A 42 -0.97 9.65 -2.70
CA LYS A 42 -1.19 8.61 -3.71
C LYS A 42 0.11 7.92 -4.10
N PHE A 43 0.04 6.61 -4.27
CA PHE A 43 0.98 5.86 -5.09
C PHE A 43 0.52 5.93 -6.55
N ILE A 44 1.43 6.31 -7.43
CA ILE A 44 1.23 6.31 -8.87
C ILE A 44 2.17 5.27 -9.47
N ILE A 45 1.60 4.30 -10.16
CA ILE A 45 2.35 3.23 -10.83
C ILE A 45 2.11 3.39 -12.33
N LYS A 46 3.17 3.73 -13.07
CA LYS A 46 3.11 3.89 -14.54
C LYS A 46 3.82 2.72 -15.19
N VAL A 47 3.12 2.03 -16.08
CA VAL A 47 3.68 0.93 -16.88
C VAL A 47 3.29 1.11 -18.33
N LEU A 48 4.28 1.30 -19.21
CA LEU A 48 4.05 1.66 -20.61
C LEU A 48 3.10 2.87 -20.70
N PHE A 49 1.92 2.70 -21.30
CA PHE A 49 0.87 3.70 -21.47
C PHE A 49 -0.22 3.65 -20.37
N LEU A 50 -0.11 2.72 -19.42
CA LEU A 50 -1.08 2.53 -18.33
C LEU A 50 -0.65 3.29 -17.08
N LYS A 51 -1.62 3.92 -16.41
CA LYS A 51 -1.42 4.64 -15.15
C LYS A 51 -2.37 4.10 -14.09
N TYR A 52 -1.79 3.51 -13.05
CA TYR A 52 -2.51 3.05 -11.87
C TYR A 52 -2.30 4.00 -10.70
N ARG A 53 -3.32 4.07 -9.84
CA ARG A 53 -3.32 4.87 -8.62
C ARG A 53 -3.78 4.02 -7.44
N VAL A 54 -3.14 4.23 -6.30
CA VAL A 54 -3.60 3.78 -4.99
C VAL A 54 -3.57 5.00 -4.08
N GLU A 55 -4.71 5.44 -3.58
CA GLU A 55 -4.88 6.70 -2.86
C GLU A 55 -5.43 6.42 -1.47
N ILE A 56 -4.87 7.06 -0.44
CA ILE A 56 -5.41 6.93 0.91
C ILE A 56 -6.82 7.52 0.96
N GLU A 57 -7.77 6.73 1.44
CA GLU A 57 -9.16 7.16 1.69
C GLU A 57 -9.36 7.43 3.18
N LYS A 58 -8.81 6.57 4.03
CA LYS A 58 -8.94 6.66 5.48
C LYS A 58 -7.64 6.29 6.17
N ILE A 59 -7.18 7.21 7.01
CA ILE A 59 -6.10 6.99 7.98
C ILE A 59 -6.76 6.64 9.31
N PRO A 60 -6.43 5.49 9.93
CA PRO A 60 -6.98 5.13 11.22
C PRO A 60 -6.39 5.98 12.34
N LYS A 61 -7.07 6.05 13.49
CA LYS A 61 -6.53 6.76 14.67
C LYS A 61 -5.46 5.92 15.37
N LYS A 62 -5.62 4.60 15.36
CA LYS A 62 -4.67 3.65 15.97
C LYS A 62 -3.96 2.82 14.90
N ALA A 63 -2.72 2.44 15.15
CA ALA A 63 -1.96 1.60 14.22
C ALA A 63 -2.58 0.20 14.01
N SER A 64 -3.30 -0.33 15.01
CA SER A 64 -4.02 -1.62 14.91
C SER A 64 -5.36 -1.54 14.17
N GLU A 65 -5.84 -0.34 13.86
CA GLU A 65 -7.04 -0.14 13.05
C GLU A 65 -6.72 -0.20 11.55
N GLU A 66 -7.76 -0.13 10.70
CA GLU A 66 -7.66 -0.40 9.27
C GLU A 66 -7.40 0.90 8.48
N PHE A 67 -6.31 0.92 7.72
CA PHE A 67 -6.10 1.87 6.64
C PHE A 67 -6.94 1.46 5.44
N VAL A 68 -7.58 2.43 4.80
CA VAL A 68 -8.38 2.21 3.60
C VAL A 68 -7.79 3.01 2.47
N PHE A 69 -7.57 2.35 1.34
CA PHE A 69 -7.09 2.98 0.11
C PHE A 69 -8.08 2.71 -1.01
N THR A 70 -8.29 3.68 -1.89
CA THR A 70 -8.95 3.47 -3.18
C THR A 70 -7.92 3.15 -4.26
N HIS A 71 -8.27 2.31 -5.24
CA HIS A 71 -7.38 1.96 -6.33
C HIS A 71 -8.11 1.74 -7.66
N ASN A 72 -7.34 1.76 -8.75
CA ASN A 72 -7.79 1.29 -10.07
C ASN A 72 -6.94 0.12 -10.60
N LEU A 73 -6.23 -0.58 -9.70
CA LEU A 73 -5.44 -1.76 -10.06
C LEU A 73 -6.33 -2.88 -10.66
N PRO A 74 -5.87 -3.60 -11.69
CA PRO A 74 -6.62 -4.66 -12.36
C PRO A 74 -6.53 -5.98 -11.58
N LEU A 75 -7.11 -6.02 -10.38
CA LEU A 75 -6.94 -7.12 -9.41
C LEU A 75 -8.01 -8.22 -9.52
N GLU A 76 -8.88 -8.14 -10.53
CA GLU A 76 -10.01 -9.06 -10.72
C GLU A 76 -9.59 -10.53 -10.81
N LYS A 77 -8.39 -10.78 -11.36
CA LYS A 77 -7.82 -12.12 -11.56
C LYS A 77 -6.78 -12.50 -10.49
N MET A 78 -6.60 -11.68 -9.46
CA MET A 78 -5.63 -11.96 -8.39
C MET A 78 -6.18 -13.04 -7.47
N ASP A 79 -5.37 -14.07 -7.20
CA ASP A 79 -5.70 -15.04 -6.16
C ASP A 79 -5.57 -14.37 -4.78
N LYS A 80 -6.73 -14.10 -4.18
CA LYS A 80 -6.82 -13.44 -2.87
C LYS A 80 -6.41 -14.35 -1.72
N SER A 81 -6.36 -15.68 -1.91
CA SER A 81 -6.01 -16.63 -0.87
C SER A 81 -4.53 -16.54 -0.45
N GLN A 82 -3.68 -16.02 -1.34
CA GLN A 82 -2.24 -15.90 -1.10
C GLN A 82 -1.83 -14.53 -0.54
N LEU A 83 -2.80 -13.65 -0.31
CA LEU A 83 -2.54 -12.36 0.28
C LEU A 83 -2.09 -12.49 1.74
N PRO A 84 -1.19 -11.62 2.20
CA PRO A 84 -0.93 -11.53 3.63
C PRO A 84 -2.24 -11.23 4.38
N SER A 85 -2.42 -11.85 5.54
CA SER A 85 -3.65 -11.70 6.36
C SER A 85 -3.95 -10.25 6.79
N PHE A 86 -2.94 -9.38 6.75
CA PHE A 86 -3.07 -7.94 7.00
C PHE A 86 -3.56 -7.14 5.79
N VAL A 87 -3.77 -7.77 4.63
CA VAL A 87 -4.21 -7.14 3.38
C VAL A 87 -5.53 -7.75 2.90
N ARG A 88 -6.51 -6.92 2.57
CA ARG A 88 -7.76 -7.36 1.93
C ARG A 88 -8.07 -6.46 0.73
N PHE A 89 -8.51 -7.07 -0.37
CA PHE A 89 -8.96 -6.35 -1.56
C PHE A 89 -10.45 -6.57 -1.82
N GLU A 90 -11.18 -5.47 -2.01
CA GLU A 90 -12.60 -5.47 -2.33
C GLU A 90 -12.89 -4.44 -3.41
N LYS A 91 -13.29 -4.90 -4.61
CA LYS A 91 -13.55 -4.03 -5.77
C LYS A 91 -12.40 -3.06 -6.04
N ASN A 92 -12.59 -1.78 -5.70
CA ASN A 92 -11.66 -0.68 -5.86
C ASN A 92 -11.04 -0.22 -4.52
N LYS A 93 -11.11 -1.04 -3.47
CA LYS A 93 -10.55 -0.75 -2.15
C LYS A 93 -9.50 -1.76 -1.71
N ILE A 94 -8.42 -1.23 -1.13
CA ILE A 94 -7.41 -1.98 -0.39
C ILE A 94 -7.58 -1.64 1.09
N TYR A 95 -7.63 -2.67 1.91
CA TYR A 95 -7.64 -2.55 3.35
C TYR A 95 -6.34 -3.10 3.91
N LEU A 96 -5.64 -2.30 4.71
CA LEU A 96 -4.43 -2.72 5.42
C LEU A 96 -4.66 -2.61 6.92
N ARG A 97 -4.52 -3.73 7.64
CA ARG A 97 -4.62 -3.77 9.11
C ARG A 97 -3.37 -4.40 9.68
N LEU A 98 -2.56 -3.63 10.39
CA LEU A 98 -1.39 -4.18 11.06
C LEU A 98 -1.81 -5.25 12.09
N PRO A 99 -1.01 -6.32 12.25
CA PRO A 99 -1.30 -7.35 13.23
C PRO A 99 -1.42 -6.76 14.64
N LYS A 100 -2.55 -7.06 15.29
CA LYS A 100 -2.84 -6.56 16.63
C LYS A 100 -1.88 -7.13 17.66
N ASN A 101 -1.20 -6.26 18.38
CA ASN A 101 -0.33 -6.57 19.52
C ASN A 101 -0.25 -5.36 20.47
N PHE A 102 0.35 -5.56 21.64
CA PHE A 102 0.48 -4.53 22.68
C PHE A 102 1.08 -3.21 22.16
N ILE A 103 2.01 -3.26 21.20
CA ILE A 103 2.61 -2.05 20.61
C ILE A 103 1.58 -1.35 19.72
N THR A 104 1.04 -2.05 18.72
CA THR A 104 0.12 -1.48 17.72
C THR A 104 -1.20 -0.97 18.30
N ASP A 105 -1.67 -1.51 19.43
CA ASP A 105 -2.90 -1.07 20.10
C ASP A 105 -2.75 0.25 20.87
N ASN A 106 -1.51 0.57 21.25
CA ASN A 106 -1.17 1.76 22.02
C ASN A 106 -0.57 2.87 21.13
N LEU A 107 -0.11 2.55 19.92
CA LEU A 107 0.38 3.54 18.96
C LEU A 107 -0.77 4.32 18.29
N ILE A 108 -0.79 5.62 18.53
CA ILE A 108 -1.76 6.55 17.94
C ILE A 108 -1.12 7.23 16.74
N ILE A 109 -1.79 7.19 15.59
CA ILE A 109 -1.38 7.93 14.40
C ILE A 109 -1.85 9.37 14.58
N SER A 110 -0.90 10.29 14.70
CA SER A 110 -1.15 11.72 14.83
C SER A 110 -1.17 12.42 13.49
N ASP A 111 -0.31 11.98 12.57
CA ASP A 111 -0.25 12.48 11.22
C ASP A 111 0.19 11.38 10.24
N PHE A 112 -0.26 11.49 9.00
CA PHE A 112 0.12 10.60 7.91
C PHE A 112 0.14 11.39 6.60
N LYS A 113 1.25 11.27 5.89
CA LYS A 113 1.47 12.00 4.64
C LYS A 113 2.23 11.15 3.64
N MET A 114 1.88 11.26 2.37
CA MET A 114 2.64 10.65 1.29
C MET A 114 3.00 11.72 0.25
N GLU A 115 4.27 12.11 0.23
CA GLU A 115 4.80 13.16 -0.62
C GLU A 115 6.30 12.94 -0.86
N ASP A 116 6.84 13.49 -1.94
CA ASP A 116 8.26 13.44 -2.28
C ASP A 116 8.82 12.01 -2.29
N ASP A 117 8.08 11.07 -2.89
CA ASP A 117 8.46 9.66 -2.99
C ASP A 117 8.64 8.97 -1.62
N ARG A 118 8.01 9.52 -0.57
CA ARG A 118 8.09 9.03 0.81
C ARG A 118 6.71 8.90 1.45
N ILE A 119 6.64 8.06 2.48
CA ILE A 119 5.51 7.99 3.41
C ILE A 119 6.02 8.41 4.79
N TYR A 120 5.32 9.34 5.40
CA TYR A 120 5.58 9.85 6.73
C TYR A 120 4.44 9.45 7.65
N ILE A 121 4.78 8.89 8.81
CA ILE A 121 3.82 8.53 9.84
C ILE A 121 4.32 9.09 11.18
N GLU A 122 3.55 10.00 11.77
CA GLU A 122 3.78 10.47 13.12
C GLU A 122 2.96 9.64 14.10
N LEU A 123 3.65 9.02 15.06
CA LEU A 123 3.08 8.13 16.07
C LEU A 123 3.24 8.72 17.47
N LYS A 124 2.23 8.60 18.31
CA LYS A 124 2.25 8.93 19.75
C LYS A 124 2.02 7.69 20.60
#